data_AF-A0A932T6M6-F1
#
_entry.id   AF-A0A932T6M6-F1
#
_cell.length_a   1.000
_cell.length_b   1.000
_cell.length_c   1.000
_cell.angle_alpha   90.00
_cell.angle_beta   90.00
_cell.angle_gamma   90.00
#
_symmetry.space_group_name_H-M   'P 1'
#
loop_
_entity.id
_entity.type
_entity.pdbx_description
1 polymer ?
#
loop_
_entity_poly.entity_id
_entity_poly.type
_entity_poly.pdbx_seq_one_letter_code
_entity_poly.pdbx_strand_id
1 'polypeptide(L)'
;MLSTGFTIIVKFRTQAGQWSAWFEIRPQVAFGSDIPMGAVRRLLEGTEALPGEYLLRCDQDQVGSGTLMRTVNWQPPELLFECPSCRGMGEYVGLFEVETCKVCGGRKVVAG
;
A
#
# COMPACT_ATOMS: atom_id res chain seq x y z
N MET A 1 19.81 -11.79 -6.35
CA MET A 1 19.54 -10.39 -6.76
C MET A 1 18.80 -9.75 -5.61
N LEU A 2 19.45 -8.85 -4.87
CA LEU A 2 18.82 -8.13 -3.77
C LEU A 2 17.96 -7.04 -4.38
N SER A 3 16.65 -7.22 -4.36
CA SER A 3 15.66 -6.23 -4.80
C SER A 3 15.78 -5.03 -3.87
N THR A 4 16.44 -3.96 -4.33
CA THR A 4 16.41 -2.67 -3.64
C THR A 4 14.98 -2.14 -3.82
N GLY A 5 14.08 -2.51 -2.91
CA GLY A 5 12.66 -2.19 -2.99
C GLY A 5 12.49 -0.67 -3.06
N PHE A 6 11.92 -0.18 -4.15
CA PHE A 6 11.62 1.25 -4.27
C PHE A 6 10.58 1.61 -3.21
N THR A 7 10.83 2.70 -2.48
CA THR A 7 9.84 3.24 -1.54
C THR A 7 8.74 3.97 -2.31
N ILE A 8 7.51 3.53 -2.13
CA ILE A 8 6.29 4.22 -2.55
C ILE A 8 5.79 5.06 -1.39
N ILE A 9 5.61 6.35 -1.65
CA ILE A 9 5.00 7.29 -0.70
C ILE A 9 3.52 7.42 -1.05
N VAL A 10 2.66 7.29 -0.05
CA VAL A 10 1.21 7.48 -0.17
C VAL A 10 0.80 8.55 0.82
N LYS A 11 0.10 9.58 0.34
CA LYS A 11 -0.33 10.71 1.19
C LYS A 11 -1.68 11.23 0.75
N PHE A 12 -2.52 11.58 1.72
CA PHE A 12 -3.77 12.30 1.45
C PHE A 12 -3.46 13.77 1.16
N ARG A 13 -3.88 14.26 0.00
CA ARG A 13 -3.72 15.66 -0.42
C ARG A 13 -5.02 16.41 -0.15
N THR A 14 -5.08 17.09 1.00
CA THR A 14 -6.27 17.83 1.46
C THR A 14 -6.81 18.83 0.44
N GLN A 15 -5.92 19.55 -0.24
CA GLN A 15 -6.29 20.52 -1.28
C GLN A 15 -6.99 19.88 -2.48
N ALA A 16 -6.66 18.62 -2.79
CA ALA A 16 -7.20 17.89 -3.92
C ALA A 16 -8.29 16.88 -3.52
N GLY A 17 -8.57 16.73 -2.21
CA GLY A 17 -9.56 15.79 -1.69
C GLY A 17 -9.29 14.31 -2.00
N GLN A 18 -8.04 13.93 -2.34
CA GLN A 18 -7.70 12.59 -2.83
C GLN A 18 -6.38 12.07 -2.28
N TRP A 19 -6.19 10.76 -2.34
CA TRP A 19 -4.90 10.12 -2.10
C TRP A 19 -3.99 10.28 -3.30
N SER A 20 -2.71 10.48 -3.05
CA SER A 20 -1.67 10.50 -4.09
C SER A 20 -0.55 9.54 -3.73
N ALA A 21 -0.06 8.80 -4.72
CA ALA A 21 1.08 7.90 -4.60
C ALA A 21 2.19 8.26 -5.59
N TRP A 22 3.44 8.17 -5.16
CA TRP A 22 4.63 8.37 -5.99
C TRP A 22 5.82 7.54 -5.48
N PHE A 23 6.80 7.27 -6.34
CA PHE A 23 8.07 6.71 -5.87
C PHE A 23 8.90 7.80 -5.20
N GLU A 24 9.54 7.50 -4.06
CA GLU A 24 10.38 8.45 -3.32
C GLU A 24 11.49 9.06 -4.19
N ILE A 25 12.04 8.28 -5.11
CA ILE A 25 13.08 8.72 -6.06
C ILE A 25 12.55 9.55 -7.24
N ARG A 26 11.23 9.56 -7.49
CA ARG A 26 10.58 10.23 -8.62
C ARG A 26 9.27 10.92 -8.17
N PRO A 27 9.31 11.91 -7.27
CA PRO A 27 8.12 12.54 -6.71
C PRO A 27 7.28 13.32 -7.73
N GLN A 28 7.86 13.69 -8.87
CA GLN A 28 7.18 14.37 -9.96
C GLN A 28 6.20 13.47 -10.74
N VAL A 29 6.35 12.15 -10.63
CA VAL A 29 5.43 11.17 -11.23
C VAL A 29 4.52 10.64 -10.13
N ALA A 30 3.32 11.22 -10.04
CA ALA A 30 2.35 10.90 -9.01
C ALA A 30 1.00 10.54 -9.61
N PHE A 31 0.31 9.60 -8.97
CA PHE A 31 -1.02 9.14 -9.38
C PHE A 31 -2.01 9.29 -8.23
N GLY A 32 -3.23 9.70 -8.57
CA GLY A 32 -4.30 9.99 -7.62
C GLY A 32 -5.42 8.95 -7.60
N SER A 33 -6.09 8.79 -6.47
CA SER A 33 -7.30 7.97 -6.31
C SER A 33 -8.09 8.36 -5.05
N ASP A 34 -9.36 8.00 -5.00
CA ASP A 34 -10.22 8.20 -3.83
C ASP A 34 -9.85 7.27 -2.66
N ILE A 35 -9.14 6.17 -2.95
CA ILE A 35 -8.61 5.25 -1.95
C ILE A 35 -7.07 5.13 -2.07
N PRO A 36 -6.36 4.92 -0.96
CA PRO A 36 -4.89 4.91 -0.92
C PRO A 36 -4.28 3.82 -1.80
N MET A 37 -4.83 2.59 -1.74
CA MET A 37 -4.34 1.47 -2.56
C MET A 37 -4.68 1.64 -4.03
N GLY A 38 -5.76 2.37 -4.35
CA GLY A 38 -6.06 2.75 -5.73
C GLY A 38 -5.00 3.68 -6.31
N ALA A 39 -4.46 4.61 -5.51
CA ALA A 39 -3.37 5.49 -5.94
C ALA A 39 -2.08 4.70 -6.18
N VAL A 40 -1.76 3.74 -5.30
CA VAL A 40 -0.61 2.84 -5.43
C VAL A 40 -0.72 1.96 -6.68
N ARG A 41 -1.88 1.34 -6.90
CA ARG A 41 -2.13 0.50 -8.09
C ARG A 41 -1.94 1.30 -9.36
N ARG A 42 -2.57 2.49 -9.44
CA ARG A 42 -2.43 3.38 -10.60
C ARG A 42 -0.99 3.82 -10.84
N LEU A 43 -0.22 4.07 -9.79
CA LEU A 43 1.22 4.36 -9.90
C LEU A 43 1.97 3.18 -10.51
N LEU A 44 1.79 1.97 -9.97
CA LEU A 44 2.51 0.78 -10.42
C LEU A 44 2.13 0.40 -11.85
N GLU A 45 0.84 0.45 -12.20
CA GLU A 45 0.36 0.24 -13.56
C GLU A 45 0.86 1.32 -14.52
N GLY A 46 0.68 2.60 -14.16
CA GLY A 46 1.03 3.74 -15.02
C GLY A 46 2.54 3.95 -15.21
N THR A 47 3.38 3.29 -14.40
CA THR A 47 4.83 3.31 -14.55
C THR A 47 5.40 1.98 -15.05
N GLU A 48 4.54 1.02 -15.39
CA GLU A 48 4.93 -0.34 -15.83
C GLU A 48 5.90 -1.00 -14.83
N ALA A 49 5.61 -0.83 -13.53
CA ALA A 49 6.48 -1.29 -12.47
C ALA A 49 6.61 -2.82 -12.49
N LEU A 50 7.85 -3.30 -12.35
CA LEU A 50 8.15 -4.73 -12.36
C LEU A 50 7.50 -5.44 -11.17
N PRO A 51 7.01 -6.69 -11.32
CA PRO A 51 6.56 -7.49 -10.20
C PRO A 51 7.64 -7.61 -9.13
N GLY A 52 7.25 -7.52 -7.86
CA GLY A 52 8.20 -7.59 -6.75
C GLY A 52 7.78 -6.84 -5.49
N GLU A 53 8.69 -6.76 -4.53
CA GLU A 53 8.44 -6.11 -3.25
C GLU A 53 8.77 -4.62 -3.30
N TYR A 54 7.85 -3.82 -2.76
CA TYR A 54 7.96 -2.39 -2.60
C TYR A 54 7.73 -2.01 -1.15
N LEU A 55 8.45 -1.00 -0.66
CA LEU A 55 8.19 -0.43 0.66
C LEU A 55 7.13 0.65 0.53
N LEU A 56 6.02 0.52 1.24
CA LEU A 56 4.95 1.50 1.28
C LEU A 56 5.08 2.34 2.54
N ARG A 57 5.29 3.64 2.36
CA ARG A 57 5.24 4.66 3.40
C ARG A 57 3.95 5.46 3.25
N CYS A 58 2.99 5.23 4.13
CA CYS A 58 1.79 6.05 4.20
C CYS A 58 1.96 7.13 5.27
N ASP A 59 1.96 8.38 4.83
CA ASP A 59 1.95 9.55 5.70
C ASP A 59 0.49 9.90 6.02
N GLN A 60 0.08 9.58 7.25
CA GLN A 60 -1.29 9.77 7.76
C GLN A 60 -1.49 11.08 8.50
N ASP A 61 -0.59 12.06 8.37
CA ASP A 61 -0.63 13.23 9.24
C ASP A 61 -1.78 14.20 8.89
N GLN A 62 -2.98 13.87 9.38
CA GLN A 62 -4.03 14.82 9.72
C GLN A 62 -4.25 14.91 11.24
N VAL A 63 -3.76 13.95 12.05
CA VAL A 63 -4.03 13.88 13.51
C VAL A 63 -2.86 13.30 14.34
N GLY A 64 -1.63 13.20 13.82
CA GLY A 64 -0.46 12.78 14.63
C GLY A 64 -0.32 11.29 14.92
N SER A 65 -1.05 10.40 14.24
CA SER A 65 -0.99 8.93 14.43
C SER A 65 0.08 8.24 13.56
N GLY A 66 1.28 8.83 13.47
CA GLY A 66 2.48 8.17 12.96
C GLY A 66 2.52 7.80 11.46
N THR A 67 3.73 7.53 10.99
CA THR A 67 3.99 7.03 9.64
C THR A 67 3.76 5.52 9.59
N LEU A 68 2.84 5.04 8.75
CA LEU A 68 2.67 3.61 8.52
C LEU A 68 3.67 3.13 7.48
N MET A 69 4.55 2.20 7.88
CA MET A 69 5.48 1.49 7.00
C MET A 69 5.03 0.03 6.81
N ARG A 70 4.90 -0.41 5.57
CA ARG A 70 4.52 -1.79 5.20
C ARG A 70 5.26 -2.24 3.94
N THR A 71 5.49 -3.54 3.80
CA THR A 71 5.93 -4.12 2.53
C THR A 71 4.70 -4.54 1.74
N VAL A 72 4.66 -4.20 0.45
CA VAL A 72 3.66 -4.67 -0.50
C VAL A 72 4.34 -5.48 -1.60
N ASN A 73 3.74 -6.59 -1.97
CA ASN A 73 4.18 -7.43 -3.08
C ASN A 73 3.28 -7.16 -4.27
N TRP A 74 3.86 -6.56 -5.30
CA TRP A 74 3.19 -6.24 -6.55
C TRP A 74 3.24 -7.47 -7.48
N GLN A 75 2.06 -8.03 -7.76
CA GLN A 75 1.86 -9.12 -8.72
C GLN A 75 0.75 -8.70 -9.67
N PRO A 76 1.04 -7.87 -10.70
CA PRO A 76 0.03 -7.20 -11.50
C PRO A 76 -1.11 -8.16 -11.93
N PRO A 77 -2.39 -7.79 -11.70
CA PRO A 77 -2.89 -6.51 -11.15
C PRO A 77 -3.05 -6.50 -9.60
N GLU A 78 -2.62 -7.56 -8.92
CA GLU A 78 -2.81 -7.77 -7.50
C GLU A 78 -1.78 -7.01 -6.65
N LEU A 79 -2.27 -6.32 -5.62
CA LEU A 79 -1.46 -5.74 -4.54
C LEU A 79 -1.58 -6.61 -3.30
N LEU A 80 -0.55 -7.41 -3.04
CA LEU A 80 -0.57 -8.40 -1.98
C LEU A 80 0.19 -7.89 -0.76
N PHE A 81 -0.40 -8.07 0.41
CA PHE A 81 0.27 -7.82 1.68
C PHE A 81 0.35 -9.11 2.50
N GLU A 82 1.43 -9.25 3.26
CA GLU A 82 1.56 -10.34 4.21
C GLU A 82 0.57 -10.14 5.36
N CYS A 83 -0.22 -11.17 5.63
CA CYS A 83 -1.14 -11.21 6.75
C CYS A 83 -0.36 -11.40 8.06
N PRO A 84 -0.41 -10.46 9.01
CA PRO A 84 0.35 -10.57 10.26
C PRO A 84 -0.09 -11.76 11.12
N SER A 85 -1.31 -12.25 10.92
CA SER A 85 -1.94 -13.29 11.73
C SER A 85 -1.57 -14.73 11.34
N CYS A 86 -1.34 -14.97 10.05
CA CYS A 86 -1.11 -16.31 9.50
C CYS A 86 0.02 -16.36 8.47
N ARG A 87 0.70 -15.24 8.18
CA ARG A 87 1.72 -15.09 7.14
C ARG A 87 1.26 -15.48 5.73
N GLY A 88 -0.05 -15.56 5.51
CA GLY A 88 -0.66 -15.74 4.18
C GLY A 88 -0.68 -14.42 3.40
N MET A 89 -0.98 -14.48 2.10
CA MET A 89 -1.10 -13.30 1.24
C MET A 89 -2.58 -12.97 0.97
N GLY A 90 -2.92 -11.68 0.87
CA GLY A 90 -4.28 -11.23 0.50
C GLY A 90 -4.26 -9.85 -0.16
N GLU A 91 -5.31 -9.54 -0.92
CA GLU A 91 -5.53 -8.20 -1.47
C GLU A 91 -6.21 -7.31 -0.43
N TYR A 92 -5.77 -6.06 -0.32
CA TYR A 92 -6.32 -5.10 0.64
C TYR A 92 -6.94 -3.94 -0.12
N VAL A 93 -8.15 -3.52 0.29
CA VAL A 93 -8.90 -2.44 -0.36
C VAL A 93 -8.77 -1.11 0.42
N GLY A 94 -8.00 -1.09 1.52
CA GLY A 94 -7.73 0.09 2.36
C GLY A 94 -6.33 0.11 3.00
N LEU A 95 -6.04 1.14 3.83
CA LEU A 95 -4.75 1.30 4.57
C LEU A 95 -4.67 0.53 5.89
N PHE A 96 -5.82 0.26 6.54
CA PHE A 96 -5.89 -0.27 7.91
C PHE A 96 -6.78 -1.50 8.06
N GLU A 97 -7.62 -1.82 7.09
CA GLU A 97 -8.50 -2.98 7.16
C GLU A 97 -8.05 -4.06 6.19
N VAL A 98 -7.69 -5.21 6.76
CA VAL A 98 -7.55 -6.48 6.07
C VAL A 98 -8.92 -6.87 5.53
N GLU A 99 -9.24 -6.47 4.30
CA GLU A 99 -10.33 -7.11 3.57
C GLU A 99 -9.89 -8.55 3.26
N THR A 100 -10.18 -9.44 4.21
CA THR A 100 -10.20 -10.89 4.05
C THR A 100 -8.89 -11.49 3.50
N CYS A 101 -7.93 -11.80 4.38
CA CYS A 101 -6.79 -12.64 4.00
C CYS A 101 -7.26 -13.92 3.27
N LYS A 102 -6.71 -14.24 2.08
CA LYS A 102 -7.10 -15.42 1.29
C LYS A 102 -6.92 -16.76 2.06
N VAL A 103 -6.11 -16.75 3.14
CA VAL A 103 -5.85 -17.92 3.99
C VAL A 103 -6.71 -17.94 5.27
N CYS A 104 -6.80 -16.83 6.01
CA CYS A 104 -7.49 -16.80 7.32
C CYS A 104 -8.79 -15.98 7.35
N GLY A 105 -9.23 -15.44 6.21
CA GLY A 105 -10.42 -14.61 6.11
C GLY A 105 -10.33 -13.27 6.84
N GLY A 106 -9.14 -12.82 7.24
CA GLY A 106 -8.93 -11.55 7.95
C GLY A 106 -9.38 -11.54 9.43
N ARG A 107 -9.86 -12.67 9.98
CA ARG A 107 -10.25 -12.75 11.39
C ARG A 107 -9.11 -13.31 12.24
N LYS A 108 -8.56 -12.50 13.13
CA LYS A 108 -7.99 -12.99 14.39
C LYS A 108 -8.47 -12.11 15.55
N VAL A 109 -9.56 -12.59 16.14
CA VAL A 109 -9.95 -12.58 17.57
C VAL A 109 -9.19 -11.56 18.44
N VAL A 110 -9.90 -10.57 18.96
CA VAL A 110 -9.51 -9.86 20.18
C VAL A 110 -9.53 -10.91 21.29
N ALA A 111 -8.36 -11.37 21.72
CA ALA A 111 -8.24 -12.31 22.83
C ALA A 111 -7.76 -11.53 24.06
N GLY A 112 -8.65 -11.43 25.06
CA GLY A 112 -8.33 -11.15 26.47
C GLY A 112 -8.23 -9.69 26.85
#